data_AF-A0A398CXB1-F1
#
_entry.id   AF-A0A398CXB1-F1
#
_cell.length_a   1.000
_cell.length_b   1.000
_cell.length_c   1.000
_cell.angle_alpha   90.00
_cell.angle_beta   90.00
_cell.angle_gamma   90.00
#
_symmetry.space_group_name_H-M   'P 1'
#
loop_
_entity.id
_entity.type
_entity.pdbx_description
1 polymer ?
#
loop_
_entity_poly.entity_id
_entity_poly.type
_entity_poly.pdbx_seq_one_letter_code
_entity_poly.pdbx_strand_id
1 'polypeptide(L)'
;MVLHGPLEKEPASWRMPPGEYEFDSPYLTDRTGWFSRHESGDYARTYTRSFDLANPELRRHISEAIAYYAGSVGIDGVRLDAQTWNFFPNWRPEGGRKPYESIYAGFRMMEEIRKEAKRHYPDLIFYTEGWALLRQSTTSFATTTIFIGYTRHYRLSGTNGECRRCSGTRHRKIR
;
A
#
# COMPACT_ATOMS: atom_id res chain seq x y z
N MET A 1 -0.66 -0.32 -1.23
CA MET A 1 -0.37 -0.99 0.05
C MET A 1 -1.64 -1.67 0.53
N VAL A 2 -1.54 -2.92 1.00
CA VAL A 2 -2.68 -3.77 1.34
C VAL A 2 -2.75 -3.98 2.85
N LEU A 3 -3.95 -3.85 3.44
CA LEU A 3 -4.15 -3.78 4.89
C LEU A 3 -4.73 -5.07 5.51
N HIS A 4 -4.94 -6.14 4.73
CA HIS A 4 -5.49 -7.40 5.23
C HIS A 4 -4.50 -8.26 6.06
N GLY A 5 -3.24 -7.83 6.16
CA GLY A 5 -2.17 -8.54 6.85
C GLY A 5 -1.54 -9.70 6.07
N PRO A 6 -0.47 -10.31 6.60
CA PRO A 6 0.30 -11.34 5.92
C PRO A 6 -0.42 -12.70 5.89
N LEU A 7 -0.11 -13.48 4.85
CA LEU A 7 -0.46 -14.89 4.78
C LEU A 7 0.40 -15.68 5.76
N GLU A 8 -0.22 -16.66 6.43
CA GLU A 8 0.48 -17.58 7.35
C GLU A 8 0.79 -18.93 6.67
N LYS A 9 0.09 -19.22 5.56
CA LYS A 9 0.20 -20.42 4.73
C LYS A 9 -0.55 -20.21 3.42
N GLU A 10 -0.33 -21.08 2.44
CA GLU A 10 -1.14 -21.11 1.23
C GLU A 10 -2.62 -21.42 1.57
N PRO A 11 -3.58 -20.60 1.10
CA PRO A 11 -5.00 -20.92 1.25
C PRO A 11 -5.34 -22.19 0.47
N ALA A 12 -6.03 -23.14 1.10
CA ALA A 12 -6.36 -24.42 0.47
C ALA A 12 -7.23 -24.31 -0.80
N SER A 13 -7.95 -23.20 -0.96
CA SER A 13 -8.78 -22.92 -2.14
C SER A 13 -8.00 -22.27 -3.29
N TRP A 14 -6.77 -21.85 -3.04
CA TRP A 14 -5.90 -21.24 -4.05
C TRP A 14 -5.06 -22.34 -4.69
N ARG A 15 -4.85 -22.24 -5.99
CA ARG A 15 -3.85 -23.02 -6.71
C ARG A 15 -2.80 -22.04 -7.17
N MET A 16 -1.80 -21.77 -6.34
CA MET A 16 -0.66 -21.02 -6.81
C MET A 16 0.04 -21.82 -7.93
N PRO A 17 0.62 -21.15 -8.94
CA PRO A 17 1.52 -21.82 -9.88
C PRO A 17 2.60 -22.60 -9.13
N PRO A 18 3.17 -23.66 -9.72
CA PRO A 18 4.28 -24.37 -9.09
C PRO A 18 5.41 -23.39 -8.74
N GLY A 19 5.84 -23.42 -7.48
CA GLY A 19 6.89 -22.56 -6.95
C GLY A 19 7.11 -22.79 -5.45
N GLU A 20 8.26 -22.37 -4.95
CA GLU A 20 8.53 -22.31 -3.52
C GLU A 20 8.04 -20.96 -3.00
N TYR A 21 7.01 -20.97 -2.15
CA TYR A 21 6.45 -19.78 -1.54
C TYR A 21 6.74 -19.78 -0.05
N GLU A 22 7.44 -18.74 0.40
CA GLU A 22 7.68 -18.50 1.82
C GLU A 22 6.55 -17.62 2.39
N PHE A 23 5.95 -18.09 3.48
CA PHE A 23 4.88 -17.40 4.22
C PHE A 23 5.41 -16.90 5.57
N ASP A 24 6.56 -16.23 5.54
CA ASP A 24 7.42 -15.96 6.69
C ASP A 24 7.55 -14.45 7.00
N SER A 25 6.48 -13.68 6.76
CA SER A 25 6.51 -12.23 7.00
C SER A 25 7.05 -11.88 8.40
N PRO A 26 8.04 -10.98 8.52
CA PRO A 26 8.66 -10.63 9.81
C PRO A 26 7.64 -10.02 10.79
N TYR A 27 6.52 -9.50 10.31
CA TYR A 27 5.45 -9.02 11.18
C TYR A 27 4.81 -10.16 11.99
N LEU A 28 4.78 -11.39 11.48
CA LEU A 28 4.18 -12.54 12.16
C LEU A 28 4.91 -12.91 13.44
N THR A 29 6.23 -12.70 13.48
CA THR A 29 7.11 -13.03 14.63
C THR A 29 7.35 -11.82 15.52
N ASP A 30 7.67 -10.66 14.93
CA ASP A 30 8.26 -9.54 15.67
C ASP A 30 7.22 -8.52 16.13
N ARG A 31 6.03 -8.53 15.51
CA ARG A 31 4.98 -7.52 15.71
C ARG A 31 3.64 -8.14 16.08
N THR A 32 3.65 -9.11 16.99
CA THR A 32 2.46 -9.87 17.39
C THR A 32 1.31 -9.03 17.97
N GLY A 33 1.60 -7.84 18.51
CA GLY A 33 0.63 -6.86 19.00
C GLY A 33 -0.11 -6.07 17.91
N TRP A 34 0.39 -6.09 16.67
CA TRP A 34 -0.25 -5.40 15.55
C TRP A 34 -1.47 -6.13 14.99
N PHE A 35 -1.84 -7.29 15.54
CA PHE A 35 -2.92 -8.12 15.00
C PHE A 35 -4.13 -8.19 15.92
N SER A 36 -5.30 -8.18 15.29
CA SER A 36 -6.58 -8.34 15.99
C SER A 36 -6.73 -9.74 16.57
N ARG A 37 -7.47 -9.85 17.68
CA ARG A 37 -7.84 -11.12 18.32
C ARG A 37 -9.32 -11.40 18.17
N HIS A 38 -9.64 -12.67 17.92
CA HIS A 38 -10.98 -13.21 17.98
C HIS A 38 -11.41 -13.41 19.45
N GLU A 39 -12.70 -13.61 19.68
CA GLU A 39 -13.27 -13.82 21.03
C GLU A 39 -12.65 -15.04 21.73
N SER A 40 -12.32 -16.08 20.96
CA SER A 40 -11.62 -17.29 21.44
C SER A 40 -10.21 -17.03 21.97
N GLY A 41 -9.63 -15.84 21.72
CA GLY A 41 -8.25 -15.50 22.04
C GLY A 41 -7.25 -15.79 20.93
N ASP A 42 -7.66 -16.49 19.87
CA ASP A 42 -6.86 -16.69 18.67
C ASP A 42 -6.68 -15.39 17.87
N TYR A 43 -5.68 -15.35 16.99
CA TYR A 43 -5.61 -14.28 15.99
C TYR A 43 -6.87 -14.28 15.12
N ALA A 44 -7.45 -13.10 14.95
CA ALA A 44 -8.53 -12.93 14.01
C ALA A 44 -7.98 -13.01 12.58
N ARG A 45 -8.72 -13.65 11.69
CA ARG A 45 -8.28 -13.94 10.33
C ARG A 45 -9.46 -14.18 9.40
N THR A 46 -9.22 -13.92 8.13
CA THR A 46 -9.96 -14.56 7.04
C THR A 46 -9.05 -15.64 6.44
N TYR A 47 -8.46 -15.40 5.28
CA TYR A 47 -7.35 -16.19 4.74
C TYR A 47 -5.96 -15.59 5.09
N THR A 48 -5.91 -14.34 5.57
CA THR A 48 -4.71 -13.70 6.16
C THR A 48 -4.93 -13.37 7.62
N ARG A 49 -3.83 -13.23 8.37
CA ARG A 49 -3.88 -12.74 9.76
C ARG A 49 -4.22 -11.26 9.76
N SER A 50 -5.29 -10.87 10.45
CA SER A 50 -5.82 -9.51 10.39
C SER A 50 -5.07 -8.53 11.26
N PHE A 51 -4.57 -7.45 10.66
CA PHE A 51 -4.01 -6.32 11.39
C PHE A 51 -5.06 -5.63 12.29
N ASP A 52 -4.65 -5.04 13.40
CA ASP A 52 -5.48 -4.08 14.14
C ASP A 52 -5.22 -2.69 13.56
N LEU A 53 -6.08 -2.22 12.65
CA LEU A 53 -5.89 -0.93 11.98
C LEU A 53 -6.05 0.28 12.92
N ALA A 54 -6.52 0.08 14.15
CA ALA A 54 -6.51 1.13 15.16
C ALA A 54 -5.26 1.07 16.05
N ASN A 55 -4.34 0.12 15.85
CA ASN A 55 -3.06 0.06 16.55
C ASN A 55 -2.20 1.28 16.15
N PRO A 56 -1.79 2.14 17.11
CA PRO A 56 -1.06 3.37 16.81
C PRO A 56 0.33 3.12 16.23
N GLU A 57 1.02 2.05 16.64
CA GLU A 57 2.34 1.72 16.10
C GLU A 57 2.25 1.27 14.64
N LEU A 58 1.28 0.41 14.31
CA LEU A 58 1.04 -0.01 12.93
C LEU A 58 0.74 1.20 12.04
N ARG A 59 -0.12 2.11 12.51
CA ARG A 59 -0.46 3.33 11.79
C ARG A 59 0.76 4.21 11.53
N ARG A 60 1.61 4.37 12.55
CA ARG A 60 2.86 5.11 12.43
C ARG A 60 3.80 4.47 11.42
N HIS A 61 4.00 3.15 11.51
CA HIS A 61 4.82 2.38 10.58
C HIS A 61 4.37 2.55 9.12
N ILE A 62 3.06 2.48 8.89
CA ILE A 62 2.47 2.72 7.57
C ILE A 62 2.76 4.15 7.09
N SER A 63 2.58 5.15 7.96
CA SER A 63 2.84 6.56 7.61
C SER A 63 4.31 6.79 7.24
N GLU A 64 5.23 6.19 8.01
CA GLU A 64 6.68 6.24 7.75
C GLU A 64 7.04 5.57 6.43
N ALA A 65 6.42 4.43 6.11
CA ALA A 65 6.61 3.76 4.82
C ALA A 65 6.15 4.66 3.65
N ILE A 66 4.99 5.29 3.76
CA ILE A 66 4.48 6.21 2.72
C ILE A 66 5.42 7.41 2.55
N ALA A 67 5.87 8.02 3.65
CA ALA A 67 6.83 9.12 3.61
C ALA A 67 8.16 8.70 2.97
N TYR A 68 8.65 7.51 3.29
CA TYR A 68 9.85 6.94 2.68
C TYR A 68 9.69 6.78 1.17
N TYR A 69 8.58 6.21 0.69
CA TYR A 69 8.35 6.06 -0.74
C TYR A 69 8.18 7.41 -1.45
N ALA A 70 7.45 8.34 -0.84
CA ALA A 70 7.27 9.67 -1.42
C ALA A 70 8.61 10.42 -1.55
N GLY A 71 9.43 10.42 -0.50
CA GLY A 71 10.71 11.13 -0.49
C GLY A 71 11.83 10.44 -1.25
N SER A 72 11.93 9.11 -1.16
CA SER A 72 13.08 8.36 -1.70
C SER A 72 12.85 7.85 -3.12
N VAL A 73 11.61 7.45 -3.42
CA VAL A 73 11.25 6.86 -4.73
C VAL A 73 10.53 7.88 -5.61
N GLY A 74 9.94 8.93 -5.03
CA GLY A 74 9.22 9.96 -5.78
C GLY A 74 7.88 9.44 -6.30
N ILE A 75 7.13 8.69 -5.49
CA ILE A 75 5.79 8.26 -5.88
C ILE A 75 4.81 9.44 -5.89
N ASP A 76 3.94 9.49 -6.90
CA ASP A 76 2.91 10.53 -7.03
C ASP A 76 1.63 10.19 -6.25
N GLY A 77 1.49 8.94 -5.79
CA GLY A 77 0.32 8.55 -5.02
C GLY A 77 0.36 7.15 -4.45
N VAL A 78 -0.58 6.89 -3.56
CA VAL A 78 -0.77 5.62 -2.87
C VAL A 78 -2.21 5.14 -3.02
N ARG A 79 -2.35 3.86 -3.37
CA ARG A 79 -3.59 3.10 -3.19
C ARG A 79 -3.52 2.37 -1.86
N LEU A 80 -4.47 2.64 -0.98
CA LEU A 80 -4.69 1.88 0.26
C LEU A 80 -5.79 0.86 0.00
N ASP A 81 -5.49 -0.42 0.17
CA ASP A 81 -6.42 -1.51 -0.05
C ASP A 81 -6.85 -2.15 1.27
N ALA A 82 -8.08 -2.67 1.32
CA ALA A 82 -8.59 -3.53 2.37
C ALA A 82 -8.82 -2.81 3.72
N GLN A 83 -9.24 -1.55 3.71
CA GLN A 83 -9.46 -0.76 4.96
C GLN A 83 -10.64 -1.27 5.79
N THR A 84 -11.59 -1.95 5.16
CA THR A 84 -12.74 -2.62 5.81
C THR A 84 -12.58 -4.13 5.85
N TRP A 85 -11.39 -4.66 5.59
CA TRP A 85 -11.14 -6.10 5.56
C TRP A 85 -11.48 -6.79 6.88
N ASN A 86 -11.20 -6.10 7.97
CA ASN A 86 -11.48 -6.59 9.31
C ASN A 86 -12.90 -6.18 9.69
N PHE A 87 -13.86 -6.94 9.19
CA PHE A 87 -15.29 -6.76 9.47
C PHE A 87 -15.72 -7.35 10.83
N PHE A 88 -14.76 -7.71 11.68
CA PHE A 88 -14.99 -8.27 13.00
C PHE A 88 -14.33 -7.43 14.12
N PRO A 89 -14.88 -7.46 15.35
CA PRO A 89 -14.28 -6.81 16.50
C PRO A 89 -12.87 -7.36 16.83
N ASN A 90 -11.99 -6.50 17.34
CA ASN A 90 -10.77 -6.93 18.01
C ASN A 90 -11.05 -7.12 19.50
N TRP A 91 -11.13 -8.37 19.97
CA TRP A 91 -11.51 -8.68 21.35
C TRP A 91 -10.41 -8.44 22.38
N ARG A 92 -9.17 -8.20 21.95
CA ARG A 92 -8.04 -7.82 22.82
C ARG A 92 -7.30 -6.62 22.25
N PRO A 93 -7.95 -5.46 22.17
CA PRO A 93 -7.30 -4.28 21.64
C PRO A 93 -6.34 -3.70 22.68
N GLU A 94 -5.16 -3.29 22.23
CA GLU A 94 -4.23 -2.55 23.07
C GLU A 94 -4.84 -1.21 23.53
N GLY A 95 -4.44 -0.75 24.72
CA GLY A 95 -4.80 0.58 25.21
C GLY A 95 -6.25 0.74 25.68
N GLY A 96 -6.97 -0.35 25.99
CA GLY A 96 -8.31 -0.29 26.58
C GLY A 96 -9.43 0.16 25.64
N ARG A 97 -9.18 0.16 24.32
CA ARG A 97 -10.19 0.44 23.29
C ARG A 97 -11.34 -0.56 23.37
N LYS A 98 -12.51 -0.19 22.87
CA LYS A 98 -13.64 -1.12 22.78
C LYS A 98 -13.49 -2.04 21.56
N PRO A 99 -13.87 -3.33 21.64
CA PRO A 99 -13.64 -4.26 20.54
C PRO A 99 -14.18 -3.83 19.17
N TYR A 100 -15.34 -3.19 19.14
CA TYR A 100 -15.97 -2.74 17.89
C TYR A 100 -15.23 -1.57 17.20
N GLU A 101 -14.33 -0.88 17.90
CA GLU A 101 -13.63 0.29 17.35
C GLU A 101 -12.65 -0.09 16.23
N SER A 102 -12.26 -1.36 16.14
CA SER A 102 -11.44 -1.89 15.05
C SER A 102 -12.17 -1.95 13.71
N ILE A 103 -13.50 -2.11 13.71
CA ILE A 103 -14.31 -2.33 12.50
C ILE A 103 -14.21 -1.14 11.53
N TYR A 104 -14.20 0.09 12.06
CA TYR A 104 -14.09 1.32 11.28
C TYR A 104 -12.73 1.99 11.40
N ALA A 105 -11.74 1.30 11.98
CA ALA A 105 -10.42 1.86 12.23
C ALA A 105 -9.67 2.23 10.94
N GLY A 106 -9.83 1.44 9.88
CA GLY A 106 -9.16 1.69 8.60
C GLY A 106 -9.49 3.06 8.00
N PHE A 107 -10.74 3.52 8.13
CA PHE A 107 -11.13 4.85 7.67
C PHE A 107 -10.47 5.97 8.46
N ARG A 108 -10.41 5.85 9.80
CA ARG A 108 -9.75 6.85 10.66
C ARG A 108 -8.27 6.91 10.36
N MET A 109 -7.62 5.75 10.31
CA MET A 109 -6.21 5.61 9.97
C MET A 109 -5.87 6.30 8.65
N MET A 110 -6.70 6.12 7.62
CA MET A 110 -6.49 6.76 6.32
C MET A 110 -6.49 8.29 6.41
N GLU A 111 -7.46 8.88 7.08
CA GLU A 111 -7.54 10.34 7.24
C GLU A 111 -6.31 10.89 7.96
N GLU A 112 -5.84 10.18 8.99
CA GLU A 112 -4.69 10.59 9.79
C GLU A 112 -3.38 10.45 9.01
N ILE A 113 -3.17 9.34 8.30
CA ILE A 113 -2.01 9.16 7.43
C ILE A 113 -2.01 10.18 6.30
N ARG A 114 -3.15 10.40 5.64
CA ARG A 114 -3.28 11.37 4.55
C ARG A 114 -2.94 12.77 5.04
N LYS A 115 -3.50 13.17 6.18
CA LYS A 115 -3.24 14.47 6.80
C LYS A 115 -1.75 14.64 7.08
N GLU A 116 -1.10 13.61 7.61
CA GLU A 116 0.33 13.65 7.91
C GLU A 116 1.17 13.73 6.63
N ALA A 117 0.96 12.84 5.67
CA ALA A 117 1.72 12.82 4.43
C ALA A 117 1.58 14.12 3.64
N LYS A 118 0.37 14.71 3.57
CA LYS A 118 0.14 15.98 2.85
C LYS A 118 0.80 17.19 3.49
N ARG A 119 1.28 17.13 4.74
CA ARG A 119 2.10 18.20 5.33
C ARG A 119 3.46 18.32 4.64
N HIS A 120 3.98 17.21 4.15
CA HIS A 120 5.30 17.13 3.52
C HIS A 120 5.20 17.00 2.00
N TYR A 121 4.15 16.34 1.51
CA TYR A 121 3.93 16.04 0.10
C TYR A 121 2.50 16.45 -0.29
N PRO A 122 2.24 17.76 -0.50
CA PRO A 122 0.88 18.28 -0.70
C PRO A 122 0.19 17.68 -1.93
N ASP A 123 0.96 17.38 -2.97
CA ASP A 123 0.48 16.84 -4.25
C ASP A 123 0.28 15.32 -4.24
N LEU A 124 0.67 14.63 -3.17
CA LEU A 124 0.54 13.18 -3.07
C LEU A 124 -0.94 12.76 -3.15
N ILE A 125 -1.23 11.87 -4.10
CA ILE A 125 -2.57 11.37 -4.36
C ILE A 125 -2.87 10.18 -3.44
N PHE A 126 -4.06 10.19 -2.83
CA PHE A 126 -4.56 9.07 -2.05
C PHE A 126 -5.79 8.50 -2.73
N TYR A 127 -5.77 7.18 -2.93
CA TYR A 127 -6.88 6.41 -3.46
C TYR A 127 -7.12 5.20 -2.56
N THR A 128 -8.37 4.73 -2.47
CA THR A 128 -8.74 3.64 -1.57
C THR A 128 -9.62 2.61 -2.27
N GLU A 129 -9.38 1.33 -1.98
CA GLU A 129 -10.27 0.25 -2.38
C GLU A 129 -11.35 0.06 -1.34
N GLY A 130 -12.53 0.58 -1.61
CA GLY A 130 -13.66 0.46 -0.71
C GLY A 130 -14.91 0.95 -1.39
N TRP A 131 -16.07 0.46 -0.94
CA TRP A 131 -17.37 0.88 -1.43
C TRP A 131 -17.45 2.40 -1.32
N ALA A 132 -17.51 3.10 -2.46
CA ALA A 132 -17.39 4.55 -2.62
C ALA A 132 -18.45 5.39 -1.87
N LEU A 133 -19.28 4.76 -1.03
CA LEU A 133 -20.47 5.34 -0.41
C LEU A 133 -20.27 5.77 1.05
N LEU A 134 -19.16 5.45 1.72
CA LEU A 134 -19.02 5.72 3.17
C LEU A 134 -18.22 6.98 3.55
N ARG A 135 -17.57 7.70 2.61
CA ARG A 135 -17.08 9.08 2.82
C ARG A 135 -16.54 9.71 1.54
N GLN A 136 -17.02 10.90 1.18
CA GLN A 136 -16.51 11.72 0.07
C GLN A 136 -15.20 12.47 0.42
N SER A 137 -14.73 12.43 1.67
CA SER A 137 -13.63 13.29 2.14
C SER A 137 -12.23 12.84 1.72
N THR A 138 -12.02 11.57 1.39
CA THR A 138 -10.70 10.99 1.11
C THR A 138 -10.37 10.83 -0.37
N THR A 139 -11.35 10.98 -1.26
CA THR A 139 -11.15 10.82 -2.69
C THR A 139 -10.95 12.19 -3.34
N SER A 140 -9.71 12.53 -3.70
CA SER A 140 -9.42 13.73 -4.52
C SER A 140 -9.86 13.57 -5.99
N PHE A 141 -10.39 12.41 -6.37
CA PHE A 141 -11.01 12.17 -7.66
C PHE A 141 -12.46 11.74 -7.44
N ALA A 142 -13.40 12.51 -7.99
CA ALA A 142 -14.77 12.05 -8.12
C ALA A 142 -14.76 10.68 -8.81
N THR A 143 -15.55 9.77 -8.27
CA THR A 143 -15.77 8.39 -8.70
C THR A 143 -15.73 8.26 -10.23
N THR A 144 -14.59 7.86 -10.77
CA THR A 144 -14.45 7.39 -12.14
C THR A 144 -13.48 6.24 -12.09
N THR A 145 -13.96 5.06 -12.45
CA THR A 145 -13.16 3.86 -12.70
C THR A 145 -12.09 4.23 -13.74
N ILE A 146 -10.86 4.51 -13.30
CA ILE A 146 -9.71 4.70 -14.18
C ILE A 146 -8.81 3.48 -14.00
N PHE A 147 -8.82 2.60 -14.99
CA PHE A 147 -7.72 1.67 -15.23
C PHE A 147 -6.49 2.50 -15.63
N ILE A 148 -5.55 2.71 -14.70
CA ILE A 148 -4.23 3.24 -15.07
C ILE A 148 -3.39 2.06 -15.55
N GLY A 149 -3.37 1.88 -16.87
CA GLY A 149 -2.37 1.06 -17.55
C GLY A 149 -1.00 1.70 -17.37
N TYR A 150 -0.04 0.93 -16.87
CA TYR A 150 1.36 1.34 -16.86
C TYR A 150 1.91 1.35 -18.29
N THR A 151 2.11 2.52 -18.88
CA THR A 151 3.08 2.73 -19.95
C THR A 151 4.11 3.75 -19.50
N ARG A 152 5.17 3.28 -18.82
CA ARG A 152 6.42 4.03 -18.78
C ARG A 152 7.12 3.81 -20.12
N HIS A 153 7.16 4.85 -20.95
CA HIS A 153 8.14 4.95 -22.03
C HIS A 153 9.54 4.84 -21.44
N TYR A 154 10.20 3.70 -21.66
CA TYR A 154 11.64 3.59 -21.46
C TYR A 154 12.33 4.46 -22.51
N ARG A 155 12.87 5.61 -22.08
CA ARG A 155 13.87 6.35 -22.85
C ARG A 155 15.21 5.66 -22.57
N LEU A 156 15.60 4.73 -23.43
CA LEU A 156 16.93 4.12 -23.36
C LEU A 156 17.98 5.19 -23.69
N SER A 157 18.81 5.53 -22.70
CA SER A 157 20.02 6.33 -22.87
C SER A 157 21.23 5.51 -22.42
N GLY A 158 22.17 5.26 -23.34
CA GLY A 158 23.49 4.65 -23.09
C GLY A 158 23.94 3.81 -24.29
N THR A 159 24.62 4.37 -25.30
CA THR A 159 26.08 4.51 -25.49
C THR A 159 26.88 3.22 -25.80
N ASN A 160 27.47 3.23 -27.01
CA ASN A 160 28.70 2.60 -27.53
C ASN A 160 28.71 1.12 -27.98
N GLY A 161 28.97 0.94 -29.29
CA GLY A 161 29.39 -0.30 -29.96
C GLY A 161 29.42 -0.11 -31.49
N GLU A 162 30.61 -0.07 -32.07
CA GLU A 162 31.01 0.36 -33.44
C GLU A 162 30.36 -0.37 -34.63
N CYS A 163 30.23 0.27 -35.82
CA CYS A 163 31.17 0.09 -36.96
C CYS A 163 30.68 0.71 -38.31
N ARG A 164 31.62 1.42 -38.99
CA ARG A 164 31.81 1.66 -40.45
C ARG A 164 31.03 2.75 -41.24
N ARG A 165 31.79 3.82 -41.52
CA ARG A 165 32.04 4.55 -42.80
C ARG A 165 30.91 4.65 -43.84
N CYS A 166 30.55 5.88 -44.23
CA CYS A 166 30.99 6.51 -45.49
C CYS A 166 30.51 7.97 -45.67
N SER A 167 31.46 8.81 -46.12
CA SER A 167 31.35 9.99 -47.01
C SER A 167 30.46 11.22 -46.67
N GLY A 168 31.15 12.37 -46.53
CA GLY A 168 30.82 13.69 -47.12
C GLY A 168 29.50 14.35 -46.73
N THR A 169 29.41 15.59 -46.27
CA THR A 169 29.93 16.79 -46.94
C THR A 169 29.78 17.98 -45.97
N ARG A 170 30.78 18.88 -45.97
CA ARG A 170 30.77 20.17 -45.26
C ARG A 170 29.57 21.01 -45.70
N HIS A 171 28.91 21.71 -44.77
CA HIS A 171 28.56 23.12 -44.97
C HIS A 171 28.46 23.91 -43.66
N ARG A 172 28.89 25.16 -43.78
CA ARG A 172 29.19 26.16 -42.75
C ARG A 172 28.32 27.38 -43.07
N LYS A 173 27.68 27.99 -42.07
CA LYS A 173 27.31 29.43 -41.93
C LYS A 173 26.45 29.55 -40.66
N ILE A 174 26.82 30.28 -39.59
CA ILE A 174 26.93 31.75 -39.44
C ILE A 174 25.58 32.40 -39.84
N ARG A 175 24.77 33.02 -38.97
CA ARG A 175 25.00 33.86 -37.78
C ARG A 175 24.07 33.50 -36.64
#